data_AF-A0A8T5S2F8-F1
#
_entry.id   AF-A0A8T5S2F8-F1
#
_cell.length_a   1.000
_cell.length_b   1.000
_cell.length_c   1.000
_cell.angle_alpha   90.00
_cell.angle_beta   90.00
_cell.angle_gamma   90.00
#
_symmetry.space_group_name_H-M   'P 1'
#
loop_
_entity.id
_entity.type
_entity.pdbx_description
1 polymer ?
#
loop_
_entity_poly.entity_id
_entity_poly.type
_entity_poly.pdbx_seq_one_letter_code
_entity_poly.pdbx_strand_id
1 'polypeptide(L)' 'MIEALKTPEERFDTISNFPYKPLYIEALSGYENLRMHYINEGPKEAKFTFLCLHGQPTWCYLYRKMIPIFL' A
#
# COMPACT_ATOMS: atom_id res chain seq x y z
N MET A 1 7.82 16.60 -15.20
CA MET A 1 8.23 15.28 -14.67
C MET A 1 8.80 15.51 -13.29
N ILE A 2 8.27 14.82 -12.29
CA ILE A 2 8.72 14.97 -10.90
C ILE A 2 10.02 14.17 -10.72
N GLU A 3 11.06 14.77 -10.16
CA GLU A 3 12.24 14.01 -9.74
C GLU A 3 11.89 13.18 -8.50
N ALA A 4 12.06 11.86 -8.59
CA ALA A 4 11.65 10.93 -7.55
C ALA A 4 12.65 9.78 -7.38
N LEU A 5 12.76 9.29 -6.15
CA LEU A 5 13.54 8.12 -5.80
C LEU A 5 12.61 6.94 -5.50
N LYS A 6 13.12 5.73 -5.68
CA LYS A 6 12.43 4.48 -5.37
C LYS A 6 13.24 3.66 -4.37
N THR A 7 12.65 3.33 -3.23
CA THR A 7 13.26 2.43 -2.26
C THR A 7 13.49 1.05 -2.90
N PRO A 8 14.70 0.46 -2.78
CA PRO A 8 14.95 -0.91 -3.23
C PRO A 8 14.00 -1.91 -2.57
N GLU A 9 13.58 -2.94 -3.32
CA GLU A 9 12.57 -3.90 -2.85
C GLU A 9 13.09 -4.75 -1.69
N GLU A 10 14.39 -5.07 -1.65
CA GLU A 10 14.99 -5.85 -0.55
C GLU A 10 14.89 -5.16 0.82
N ARG A 11 14.62 -3.84 0.85
CA ARG A 11 14.39 -3.10 2.11
C ARG A 11 13.13 -3.54 2.82
N PHE A 12 12.22 -4.26 2.14
CA PHE A 12 10.97 -4.73 2.70
C PHE A 12 11.00 -6.22 3.09
N ASP A 13 12.06 -6.97 2.76
CA ASP A 13 12.16 -8.42 2.97
C ASP A 13 12.11 -8.85 4.44
N THR A 14 12.55 -7.97 5.35
CA THR A 14 12.67 -8.27 6.78
C THR A 14 11.50 -7.76 7.62
N ILE A 15 10.44 -7.29 6.97
CA ILE A 15 9.30 -6.68 7.65
C ILE A 15 8.39 -7.76 8.24
N SER A 16 8.38 -7.86 9.57
CA SER A 16 7.54 -8.82 10.29
C SER A 16 6.05 -8.51 10.20
N ASN A 17 5.19 -9.53 10.17
CA ASN A 17 3.73 -9.39 10.28
C ASN A 17 3.09 -8.53 9.19
N PHE A 18 3.65 -8.53 7.99
CA PHE A 18 3.13 -7.80 6.84
C PHE A 18 3.03 -8.71 5.61
N PRO A 19 2.14 -9.73 5.63
CA PRO A 19 2.08 -10.77 4.59
C PRO A 19 1.34 -10.34 3.31
N TYR A 20 1.09 -9.04 3.13
CA TYR A 20 0.25 -8.53 2.05
C TYR A 20 1.04 -8.40 0.75
N LYS A 21 0.43 -8.81 -0.37
CA LYS A 21 1.07 -8.71 -1.68
C LYS A 21 1.16 -7.25 -2.10
N PRO A 22 2.34 -6.77 -2.56
CA PRO A 22 2.44 -5.41 -3.07
C PRO A 22 1.66 -5.27 -4.38
N LEU A 23 0.80 -4.27 -4.44
CA LEU A 23 0.13 -3.84 -5.66
C LEU A 23 0.53 -2.42 -5.98
N TYR A 24 0.53 -2.09 -7.27
CA TYR A 24 0.98 -0.80 -7.76
C TYR A 24 0.00 -0.21 -8.76
N ILE A 25 -0.16 1.10 -8.69
CA ILE A 25 -0.73 1.91 -9.78
C ILE A 25 0.40 2.75 -10.34
N GLU A 26 0.55 2.73 -11.66
CA GLU A 26 1.54 3.51 -12.39
C GLU A 26 0.84 4.64 -13.15
N ALA A 27 1.55 5.76 -13.32
CA ALA A 27 1.16 6.84 -14.23
C ALA A 27 -0.28 7.37 -14.03
N LEU A 28 -0.68 7.60 -12.78
CA LEU A 28 -1.92 8.33 -12.49
C LEU A 28 -1.89 9.71 -13.17
N SER A 29 -3.05 10.20 -13.61
CA SER A 29 -3.15 11.54 -14.22
C SER A 29 -2.65 12.62 -13.23
N GLY A 30 -1.70 13.45 -13.69
CA GLY A 30 -0.95 14.41 -12.87
C GLY A 30 0.30 13.86 -12.19
N TYR A 31 0.56 12.55 -12.28
CA TYR A 31 1.68 11.82 -11.68
C TYR A 31 2.26 10.78 -12.64
N GLU A 32 2.37 11.14 -13.93
CA GLU A 32 2.64 10.24 -15.04
C GLU A 32 3.92 9.42 -14.88
N ASN A 33 4.88 9.91 -14.10
CA ASN A 33 6.18 9.28 -13.89
C ASN A 33 6.37 8.64 -12.51
N LEU A 34 5.30 8.52 -11.72
CA LEU A 34 5.34 7.96 -10.37
C LEU A 34 4.60 6.62 -10.29
N ARG A 35 4.99 5.81 -9.30
CA ARG A 35 4.38 4.54 -8.95
C ARG A 35 3.89 4.59 -7.50
N MET A 36 2.61 4.31 -7.28
CA MET A 36 2.00 4.27 -5.95
C MET A 36 1.77 2.82 -5.52
N HIS A 37 2.28 2.45 -4.35
CA HIS A 37 1.98 1.17 -3.70
C HIS A 37 0.66 1.23 -2.93
N TYR A 38 -0.12 0.15 -2.95
CA TYR A 38 -1.30 -0.02 -2.11
C TYR A 38 -1.54 -1.48 -1.73
N ILE A 39 -2.35 -1.71 -0.70
CA ILE A 39 -2.82 -3.03 -0.27
C ILE A 39 -4.28 -3.19 -0.69
N ASN A 40 -4.63 -4.37 -1.21
CA ASN A 40 -6.00 -4.73 -1.56
C ASN A 40 -6.27 -6.16 -1.13
N GLU A 41 -6.95 -6.31 0.00
CA GLU A 41 -7.23 -7.59 0.64
C GLU A 41 -8.74 -7.78 0.78
N GLY A 42 -9.15 -9.05 0.84
CA GLY A 42 -10.56 -9.42 0.96
C GLY A 42 -11.29 -9.59 -0.38
N PRO A 43 -12.58 -9.97 -0.33
CA PRO A 43 -13.37 -10.22 -1.54
C PRO A 43 -13.64 -8.93 -2.34
N LYS A 44 -13.51 -8.99 -3.66
CA LYS A 44 -13.82 -7.85 -4.55
C LYS A 44 -15.27 -7.39 -4.45
N GLU A 45 -16.18 -8.31 -4.18
CA GLU A 45 -17.62 -8.06 -4.07
C GLU A 45 -18.07 -7.87 -2.60
N ALA A 46 -17.15 -7.53 -1.70
CA ALA A 46 -17.50 -7.24 -0.31
C ALA A 46 -18.49 -6.08 -0.23
N LYS A 47 -19.48 -6.19 0.66
CA LYS A 47 -20.49 -5.14 0.86
C LYS A 47 -19.90 -3.81 1.34
N PHE A 48 -18.76 -3.87 2.03
CA PHE A 48 -18.07 -2.71 2.59
C PHE A 48 -16.60 -2.74 2.23
N THR A 49 -16.04 -1.56 1.95
CA THR A 49 -14.61 -1.34 1.73
C THR A 49 -14.09 -0.40 2.80
N PHE A 50 -13.05 -0.81 3.51
CA PHE A 50 -12.34 0.04 4.46
C PHE A 50 -11.17 0.74 3.77
N LEU A 51 -11.30 2.05 3.53
CA LEU A 51 -10.20 2.87 3.01
C LEU A 51 -9.31 3.34 4.16
N CYS A 52 -8.16 2.68 4.34
CA CYS A 52 -7.22 3.00 5.41
C CYS A 52 -6.12 3.97 4.93
N LEU A 53 -6.24 5.25 5.30
CA LEU A 53 -5.28 6.30 4.95
C LEU A 53 -4.28 6.53 6.09
N HIS A 54 -3.00 6.26 5.85
CA HIS A 54 -1.97 6.47 6.86
C HIS A 54 -1.66 7.97 7.06
N GLY A 55 -0.97 8.29 8.16
CA GLY A 55 -0.50 9.65 8.47
C GLY A 55 1.03 9.73 8.54
N GLN A 56 1.52 10.85 9.06
CA GLN A 56 2.95 11.11 9.25
C GLN A 56 3.50 10.40 10.50
N PRO A 57 4.72 9.80 10.48
CA PRO A 57 5.60 9.46 9.35
C PRO A 57 5.49 7.98 8.96
N THR A 58 4.25 7.51 8.83
CA THR A 58 3.93 6.09 8.68
C THR A 58 3.55 5.75 7.24
N TRP A 59 3.25 4.47 7.01
CA TRP A 59 2.75 3.92 5.76
C TRP A 59 1.77 2.78 6.09
N CYS A 60 1.24 2.07 5.09
CA CYS A 60 0.22 1.04 5.27
C CYS A 60 0.57 -0.07 6.29
N TYR A 61 1.86 -0.29 6.60
CA TYR A 61 2.31 -1.15 7.72
C TYR A 61 1.62 -0.83 9.06
N LEU A 62 1.23 0.41 9.30
CA LEU A 62 0.47 0.84 10.48
C LEU A 62 -0.82 0.01 10.66
N TYR A 63 -1.49 -0.32 9.56
CA TYR A 63 -2.78 -1.00 9.56
C TYR A 63 -2.69 -2.53 9.62
N ARG A 64 -1.50 -3.12 9.65
CA ARG A 64 -1.31 -4.59 9.57
C ARG A 64 -2.03 -5.42 10.64
N LYS A 65 -2.35 -4.80 11.78
CA LYS A 65 -3.11 -5.44 12.86
C LYS A 65 -4.62 -5.21 12.75
N MET A 66 -5.03 -4.20 11.98
CA MET A 66 -6.44 -3.86 11.76
C MET A 66 -6.99 -4.59 10.53
N ILE A 67 -6.20 -4.70 9.46
CA ILE A 67 -6.60 -5.39 8.23
C ILE A 67 -7.22 -6.77 8.51
N PRO A 68 -6.61 -7.67 9.31
CA PRO A 68 -7.19 -8.99 9.56
C PRO A 68 -8.53 -8.98 10.32
N ILE A 69 -8.87 -7.87 10.99
CA ILE A 69 -10.16 -7.71 11.70
C ILE A 69 -11.25 -7.20 10.76
N PHE A 70 -10.87 -6.56 9.64
CA PHE A 70 -11.81 -6.09 8.62
C PHE A 70 -12.16 -7.16 7.58
N LEU A 71 -11.33 -8.20 7.46
CA LEU A 71 -11.46 -9.29 6.49
C LEU A 71 -12.50 -10.33 6.92
#